data_AF-A0A538TUP3-F1
#
_entry.id   AF-A0A538TUP3-F1
#
_cell.length_a   1.000
_cell.length_b   1.000
_cell.length_c   1.000
_cell.angle_alpha   90.00
_cell.angle_beta   90.00
_cell.angle_gamma   90.00
#
_symmetry.space_group_name_H-M   'P 1'
#
loop_
_entity.id
_entity.type
_entity.pdbx_description
1 polymer ?
#
loop_
_entity_poly.entity_id
_entity_poly.type
_entity_poly.pdbx_seq_one_letter_code
_entity_poly.pdbx_strand_id
1 'polypeptide(L)'
;GNLQVATSRHGVRRALLGLLPRDPDYHRLKDALVLYAGIEQEGGWGFIHSGPPLRLGRVDPRVPLLRTRLRASGDLSKGDRGRSFDPPLERAVMVFQARHGLESTGVVGPATLDALNVPVGARVRQIQLNMARRRWLPQDLGKRYVVVNVPDFTLDVMEGERSVLHMRVVVGKRGSPTPLFSGKITYVELNPYWNIPRDIAKDEIAPLVRDDRTYLEQNQIKVLSGPQEDAAEVDPSDVDWGKIGEEGEPYLLREEPGPTNPLGKIKFMCPNEHDVYLHDTPAGHLFSVKERDFSHGCIRVERPMDLAVYLLRGTADGSRDRIQALIDSGERKAIRLPEPVPVHILYWTAWVDGSGLVQFRDDVYGHDRRLDEAIRSGTEAQFQINAPVKESQDSTR
;
A
#
# COMPACT_ATOMS: atom_id res chain seq x y z
N GLY A 1 -7.60 -27.07 22.78
CA GLY A 1 -7.97 -28.49 22.86
C GLY A 1 -7.29 -29.43 21.85
N ASN A 2 -6.30 -29.01 21.04
CA ASN A 2 -5.79 -29.87 19.94
C ASN A 2 -4.37 -30.44 20.14
N LEU A 3 -3.72 -30.22 21.29
CA LEU A 3 -2.37 -30.73 21.56
C LEU A 3 -2.34 -32.12 22.24
N GLN A 4 -3.49 -32.68 22.62
CA GLN A 4 -3.56 -33.96 23.34
C GLN A 4 -3.60 -35.21 22.46
N VAL A 5 -3.58 -35.10 21.12
CA VAL A 5 -3.60 -36.27 20.22
C VAL A 5 -2.41 -36.26 19.28
N ALA A 6 -1.22 -36.57 19.80
CA ALA A 6 -0.06 -36.83 18.97
C ALA A 6 1.01 -37.67 19.70
N THR A 7 0.68 -38.89 20.09
CA THR A 7 1.62 -39.80 20.79
C THR A 7 2.49 -40.64 19.84
N SER A 8 2.38 -40.43 18.51
CA SER A 8 3.29 -41.03 17.51
C SER A 8 3.96 -39.94 16.66
N ARG A 9 5.22 -40.15 16.23
CA ARG A 9 5.97 -39.19 15.38
C ARG A 9 5.18 -38.78 14.12
N HIS A 10 4.40 -39.70 13.55
CA HIS A 10 3.53 -39.41 12.40
C HIS A 10 2.28 -38.59 12.77
N GLY A 11 1.70 -38.81 13.96
CA GLY A 11 0.60 -38.00 14.50
C GLY A 11 1.02 -36.57 14.81
N VAL A 12 2.21 -36.37 15.40
CA VAL A 12 2.79 -35.03 15.68
C VAL A 12 3.01 -34.26 14.39
N ARG A 13 3.63 -34.88 13.38
CA ARG A 13 3.87 -34.23 12.09
C ARG A 13 2.56 -33.84 11.41
N ARG A 14 1.55 -34.71 11.41
CA ARG A 14 0.23 -34.42 10.82
C ARG A 14 -0.49 -33.29 11.58
N ALA A 15 -0.46 -33.31 12.90
CA ALA A 15 -1.05 -32.25 13.73
C ALA A 15 -0.36 -30.90 13.48
N LEU A 16 0.97 -30.86 13.44
CA LEU A 16 1.74 -29.64 13.15
C LEU A 16 1.50 -29.11 11.73
N LEU A 17 1.41 -30.00 10.73
CA LEU A 17 1.05 -29.60 9.37
C LEU A 17 -0.38 -29.04 9.27
N GLY A 18 -1.30 -29.57 10.09
CA GLY A 18 -2.67 -29.07 10.18
C GLY A 18 -2.82 -27.69 10.82
N LEU A 19 -1.77 -27.15 11.44
CA LEU A 19 -1.73 -25.79 12.01
C LEU A 19 -1.23 -24.74 11.01
N LEU A 20 -0.73 -25.15 9.84
CA LEU A 20 -0.30 -24.21 8.82
C LEU A 20 -1.51 -23.52 8.16
N PRO A 21 -1.41 -22.23 7.80
CA PRO A 21 -2.42 -21.56 6.99
C PRO A 21 -2.73 -22.33 5.72
N ARG A 22 -4.01 -22.37 5.34
CA ARG A 22 -4.46 -22.98 4.07
C ARG A 22 -4.32 -22.05 2.86
N ASP A 23 -3.76 -20.87 3.09
CA ASP A 23 -3.52 -19.82 2.11
C ASP A 23 -2.47 -20.26 1.06
N PRO A 24 -2.82 -20.32 -0.24
CA PRO A 24 -1.89 -20.69 -1.31
C PRO A 24 -0.62 -19.83 -1.34
N ASP A 25 -0.72 -18.52 -1.07
CA ASP A 25 0.44 -17.64 -1.05
C ASP A 25 1.37 -17.90 0.14
N TYR A 26 0.82 -18.35 1.28
CA TYR A 26 1.65 -18.78 2.40
C TYR A 26 2.53 -19.97 2.00
N HIS A 27 1.98 -20.90 1.22
CA HIS A 27 2.74 -22.03 0.66
C HIS A 27 3.76 -21.57 -0.38
N ARG A 28 3.41 -20.65 -1.29
CA ARG A 28 4.36 -20.05 -2.24
C ARG A 28 5.53 -19.36 -1.52
N LEU A 29 5.26 -18.62 -0.45
CA LEU A 29 6.30 -18.01 0.39
C LEU A 29 7.16 -19.05 1.11
N LYS A 30 6.58 -20.19 1.53
CA LYS A 30 7.35 -21.28 2.11
C LYS A 30 8.33 -21.90 1.11
N ASP A 31 7.92 -22.07 -0.14
CA ASP A 31 8.81 -22.57 -1.20
C ASP A 31 9.90 -21.54 -1.53
N ALA A 32 9.54 -20.26 -1.60
CA ALA A 32 10.50 -19.17 -1.73
C ALA A 32 11.51 -19.13 -0.56
N LEU A 33 11.04 -19.38 0.67
CA LEU A 33 11.91 -19.46 1.85
C LEU A 33 12.94 -20.58 1.71
N VAL A 34 12.54 -21.75 1.22
CA VAL A 34 13.47 -22.87 0.97
C VAL A 34 14.53 -22.47 -0.07
N LEU A 35 14.12 -21.83 -1.17
CA LEU A 35 15.04 -21.35 -2.20
C LEU A 35 16.06 -20.35 -1.63
N TYR A 36 15.60 -19.32 -0.92
CA TYR A 36 16.48 -18.27 -0.39
C TYR A 36 17.37 -18.77 0.75
N ALA A 37 16.88 -19.68 1.59
CA ALA A 37 17.69 -20.33 2.62
C ALA A 37 18.79 -21.20 1.99
N GLY A 38 18.51 -21.86 0.86
CA GLY A 38 19.54 -22.59 0.10
C GLY A 38 20.65 -21.67 -0.39
N ILE A 39 20.30 -20.52 -0.98
CA ILE A 39 21.28 -19.50 -1.41
C ILE A 39 22.12 -19.00 -0.22
N GLU A 40 21.51 -18.80 0.95
CA GLU A 40 22.21 -18.41 2.18
C GLU A 40 23.22 -19.49 2.63
N GLN A 41 22.82 -20.76 2.62
CA GLN A 41 23.69 -21.89 2.97
C GLN A 41 24.88 -22.06 2.01
N GLU A 42 24.72 -21.67 0.75
CA GLU A 42 25.78 -21.68 -0.27
C GLU A 42 26.74 -20.45 -0.18
N GLY A 43 26.58 -19.61 0.85
CA GLY A 43 27.43 -18.42 1.09
C GLY A 43 26.85 -17.11 0.55
N GLY A 44 25.61 -17.12 0.08
CA GLY A 44 24.91 -15.96 -0.47
C GLY A 44 25.35 -15.57 -1.87
N TRP A 45 25.04 -14.33 -2.26
CA TRP A 45 25.29 -13.82 -3.61
C TRP A 45 26.38 -12.75 -3.70
N GLY A 46 27.18 -12.61 -2.63
CA GLY A 46 28.30 -11.67 -2.56
C GLY A 46 27.87 -10.19 -2.53
N PHE A 47 28.85 -9.31 -2.75
CA PHE A 47 28.70 -7.85 -2.70
C PHE A 47 29.24 -7.21 -3.98
N ILE A 48 28.55 -6.19 -4.49
CA ILE A 48 28.94 -5.43 -5.67
C ILE A 48 29.40 -4.04 -5.21
N HIS A 49 30.66 -3.70 -5.45
CA HIS A 49 31.23 -2.42 -5.06
C HIS A 49 30.55 -1.22 -5.73
N SER A 50 30.51 -0.10 -5.01
CA SER A 50 30.05 1.19 -5.52
C SER A 50 30.89 1.69 -6.69
N GLY A 51 30.30 2.52 -7.54
CA GLY A 51 30.98 3.14 -8.67
C GLY A 51 29.98 3.69 -9.68
N PRO A 52 30.44 4.21 -10.84
CA PRO A 52 29.55 4.84 -11.80
C PRO A 52 28.53 3.86 -12.39
N PRO A 53 27.36 4.30 -12.88
CA PRO A 53 26.26 3.40 -13.27
C PRO A 53 26.63 2.35 -14.33
N LEU A 54 26.19 1.10 -14.13
CA LEU A 54 26.35 0.05 -15.15
C LEU A 54 25.17 0.08 -16.12
N ARG A 55 25.45 0.04 -17.42
CA ARG A 55 24.46 0.13 -18.51
C ARG A 55 25.01 -0.54 -19.77
N LEU A 56 24.13 -0.76 -20.75
CA LEU A 56 24.44 -1.41 -22.02
C LEU A 56 25.75 -0.91 -22.66
N GLY A 57 26.56 -1.85 -23.14
CA GLY A 57 27.85 -1.62 -23.80
C GLY A 57 29.03 -1.45 -22.84
N ARG A 58 28.81 -1.25 -21.54
CA ARG A 58 29.91 -1.05 -20.58
C ARG A 58 30.66 -2.35 -20.28
N VAL A 59 31.98 -2.29 -20.25
CA VAL A 59 32.84 -3.33 -19.68
C VAL A 59 33.36 -2.82 -18.33
N ASP A 60 33.14 -3.58 -17.27
CA ASP A 60 33.48 -3.16 -15.90
C ASP A 60 33.75 -4.41 -15.03
N PRO A 61 34.73 -4.39 -14.11
CA PRO A 61 35.01 -5.51 -13.20
C PRO A 61 33.80 -5.96 -12.36
N ARG A 62 32.79 -5.09 -12.19
CA ARG A 62 31.55 -5.40 -11.47
C ARG A 62 30.55 -6.21 -12.29
N VAL A 63 30.66 -6.27 -13.63
CA VAL A 63 29.71 -7.01 -14.48
C VAL A 63 29.68 -8.52 -14.15
N PRO A 64 30.80 -9.23 -14.00
CA PRO A 64 30.79 -10.63 -13.56
C PRO A 64 30.15 -10.84 -12.19
N LEU A 65 30.30 -9.88 -11.26
CA LEU A 65 29.66 -9.93 -9.94
C LEU A 65 28.15 -9.78 -10.06
N LEU A 66 27.69 -8.80 -10.86
CA LEU A 66 26.27 -8.57 -11.15
C LEU A 66 25.61 -9.81 -11.78
N ARG A 67 26.27 -10.46 -12.74
CA ARG A 67 25.75 -11.70 -13.35
C ARG A 67 25.64 -12.82 -12.35
N THR A 68 26.63 -12.99 -11.47
CA THR A 68 26.56 -13.98 -10.38
C THR A 68 25.40 -13.69 -9.45
N ARG A 69 25.21 -12.43 -9.08
CA ARG A 69 24.11 -11.97 -8.23
C ARG A 69 22.73 -12.24 -8.83
N LEU A 70 22.53 -11.94 -10.12
CA LEU A 70 21.26 -12.12 -10.83
C LEU A 70 20.98 -13.60 -11.16
N ARG A 71 22.01 -14.42 -11.38
CA ARG A 71 21.86 -15.88 -11.52
C ARG A 71 21.41 -16.54 -10.23
N ALA A 72 21.93 -16.10 -9.09
CA ALA A 72 21.56 -16.65 -7.79
C ALA A 72 20.06 -16.50 -7.50
N SER A 73 19.46 -15.38 -7.89
CA SER A 73 18.02 -15.13 -7.73
C SER A 73 17.16 -15.50 -8.94
N GLY A 74 17.75 -16.12 -9.98
CA GLY A 74 17.01 -16.59 -11.16
C GLY A 74 16.64 -15.52 -12.19
N ASP A 75 17.08 -14.26 -12.00
CA ASP A 75 16.86 -13.16 -12.96
C ASP A 75 17.67 -13.34 -14.26
N LEU A 76 18.76 -14.11 -14.19
CA LEU A 76 19.64 -14.40 -15.32
C LEU A 76 19.90 -15.91 -15.43
N SER A 77 20.02 -16.42 -16.66
CA SER A 77 20.25 -17.85 -16.90
C SER A 77 21.57 -18.35 -16.29
N LYS A 78 21.57 -19.57 -15.71
CA LYS A 78 22.75 -20.15 -15.03
C LYS A 78 24.00 -20.25 -15.94
N GLY A 79 23.80 -20.44 -17.24
CA GLY A 79 24.86 -20.58 -18.24
C GLY A 79 25.52 -19.26 -18.66
N ASP A 80 24.94 -18.11 -18.29
CA ASP A 80 25.45 -16.81 -18.68
C ASP A 80 26.80 -16.47 -18.01
N ARG A 81 27.81 -16.10 -18.81
CA ARG A 81 29.20 -15.80 -18.36
C ARG A 81 29.85 -14.59 -19.05
N GLY A 82 29.05 -13.61 -19.49
CA GLY A 82 29.56 -12.43 -20.21
C GLY A 82 30.42 -11.49 -19.35
N ARG A 83 31.34 -10.73 -19.98
CA ARG A 83 32.15 -9.69 -19.31
C ARG A 83 31.68 -8.26 -19.61
N SER A 84 30.92 -8.06 -20.67
CA SER A 84 30.28 -6.79 -21.02
C SER A 84 28.86 -6.74 -20.47
N PHE A 85 28.32 -5.53 -20.30
CA PHE A 85 26.91 -5.31 -20.03
C PHE A 85 26.15 -5.40 -21.35
N ASP A 86 25.51 -6.53 -21.61
CA ASP A 86 24.85 -6.87 -22.88
C ASP A 86 23.31 -6.87 -22.74
N PRO A 87 22.56 -7.00 -23.85
CA PRO A 87 21.10 -6.97 -23.79
C PRO A 87 20.46 -8.04 -22.87
N PRO A 88 20.97 -9.29 -22.78
CA PRO A 88 20.49 -10.24 -21.78
C PRO A 88 20.63 -9.75 -20.33
N LEU A 89 21.77 -9.15 -19.99
CA LEU A 89 22.00 -8.60 -18.65
C LEU A 89 21.10 -7.39 -18.37
N GLU A 90 20.92 -6.50 -19.35
CA GLU A 90 20.02 -5.36 -19.23
C GLU A 90 18.59 -5.81 -18.91
N ARG A 91 18.06 -6.79 -19.64
CA ARG A 91 16.73 -7.36 -19.36
C ARG A 91 16.64 -7.98 -17.98
N ALA A 92 17.67 -8.71 -17.54
CA ALA A 92 17.71 -9.26 -16.18
C ALA A 92 17.71 -8.17 -15.10
N VAL A 93 18.40 -7.05 -15.35
CA VAL A 93 18.35 -5.87 -14.46
C VAL A 93 16.96 -5.25 -14.44
N MET A 94 16.27 -5.13 -15.58
CA MET A 94 14.90 -4.62 -15.63
C MET A 94 13.92 -5.51 -14.84
N VAL A 95 14.04 -6.83 -14.97
CA VAL A 95 13.23 -7.80 -14.19
C VAL A 95 13.53 -7.66 -12.69
N PHE A 96 14.80 -7.57 -12.32
CA PHE A 96 15.21 -7.34 -10.93
C PHE A 96 14.64 -6.02 -10.39
N GLN A 97 14.75 -4.93 -11.15
CA GLN A 97 14.22 -3.62 -10.76
C GLN A 97 12.72 -3.68 -10.53
N ALA A 98 11.97 -4.22 -11.50
CA ALA A 98 10.52 -4.35 -11.40
C ALA A 98 10.11 -5.12 -10.13
N ARG A 99 10.76 -6.26 -9.86
CA ARG A 99 10.39 -7.09 -8.71
C ARG A 99 10.83 -6.55 -7.34
N HIS A 100 11.60 -5.46 -7.33
CA HIS A 100 12.00 -4.73 -6.14
C HIS A 100 11.33 -3.35 -6.02
N GLY A 101 10.32 -3.06 -6.86
CA GLY A 101 9.62 -1.77 -6.83
C GLY A 101 10.48 -0.60 -7.31
N LEU A 102 11.49 -0.87 -8.14
CA LEU A 102 12.34 0.13 -8.77
C LEU A 102 11.87 0.39 -10.20
N GLU A 103 12.18 1.58 -10.72
CA GLU A 103 11.97 1.88 -12.14
C GLU A 103 12.81 0.96 -13.02
N SER A 104 12.17 0.28 -13.97
CA SER A 104 12.77 -0.74 -14.84
C SER A 104 13.59 -0.13 -15.98
N THR A 105 14.59 0.67 -15.64
CA THR A 105 15.45 1.39 -16.61
C THR A 105 16.51 0.51 -17.28
N GLY A 106 16.82 -0.67 -16.71
CA GLY A 106 17.93 -1.51 -17.14
C GLY A 106 19.31 -0.97 -16.73
N VAL A 107 19.36 0.19 -16.08
CA VAL A 107 20.59 0.84 -15.60
C VAL A 107 20.79 0.53 -14.12
N VAL A 108 21.96 0.01 -13.75
CA VAL A 108 22.34 -0.17 -12.35
C VAL A 108 22.91 1.15 -11.81
N GLY A 109 22.00 2.02 -11.35
CA GLY A 109 22.31 3.20 -10.55
C GLY A 109 22.40 2.89 -9.04
N PRO A 110 22.58 3.91 -8.18
CA PRO A 110 22.73 3.74 -6.73
C PRO A 110 21.59 2.92 -6.10
N ALA A 111 20.32 3.27 -6.34
CA ALA A 111 19.18 2.56 -5.76
C ALA A 111 19.11 1.08 -6.18
N THR A 112 19.41 0.77 -7.45
CA THR A 112 19.46 -0.63 -7.91
C THR A 112 20.63 -1.37 -7.27
N LEU A 113 21.77 -0.72 -7.11
CA LEU A 113 22.95 -1.30 -6.46
C LEU A 113 22.68 -1.60 -4.98
N ASP A 114 22.03 -0.69 -4.26
CA ASP A 114 21.64 -0.89 -2.86
C ASP A 114 20.70 -2.09 -2.73
N ALA A 115 19.69 -2.18 -3.60
CA ALA A 115 18.76 -3.32 -3.61
C ALA A 115 19.46 -4.65 -3.94
N LEU A 116 20.42 -4.66 -4.87
CA LEU A 116 21.23 -5.84 -5.22
C LEU A 116 22.09 -6.29 -4.04
N ASN A 117 22.61 -5.35 -3.27
CA ASN A 117 23.52 -5.59 -2.15
C ASN A 117 22.80 -5.92 -0.83
N VAL A 118 21.47 -5.93 -0.78
CA VAL A 118 20.75 -6.48 0.38
C VAL A 118 21.18 -7.93 0.58
N PRO A 119 21.69 -8.31 1.78
CA PRO A 119 22.13 -9.68 2.04
C PRO A 119 20.98 -10.69 1.94
N VAL A 120 21.29 -11.92 1.54
CA VAL A 120 20.29 -12.99 1.43
C VAL A 120 19.60 -13.28 2.75
N GLY A 121 20.32 -13.26 3.88
CA GLY A 121 19.73 -13.44 5.20
C GLY A 121 18.68 -12.38 5.56
N ALA A 122 18.86 -11.14 5.10
CA ALA A 122 17.84 -10.10 5.24
C ALA A 122 16.58 -10.41 4.41
N ARG A 123 16.74 -10.95 3.19
CA ARG A 123 15.61 -11.40 2.35
C ARG A 123 14.92 -12.63 2.92
N VAL A 124 15.66 -13.60 3.45
CA VAL A 124 15.13 -14.75 4.20
C VAL A 124 14.28 -14.27 5.37
N ARG A 125 14.79 -13.31 6.15
CA ARG A 125 14.04 -12.73 7.27
C ARG A 125 12.79 -12.00 6.81
N GLN A 126 12.89 -11.20 5.73
CA GLN A 126 11.76 -10.50 5.13
C GLN A 126 10.66 -11.48 4.69
N ILE A 127 11.01 -12.62 4.06
CA ILE A 127 10.07 -13.68 3.71
C ILE A 127 9.39 -14.25 4.98
N GLN A 128 10.15 -14.57 6.02
CA GLN A 128 9.62 -15.09 7.28
C GLN A 128 8.63 -14.14 7.96
N LEU A 129 8.93 -12.84 7.97
CA LEU A 129 8.04 -11.81 8.53
C LEU A 129 6.72 -11.73 7.76
N ASN A 130 6.76 -11.79 6.44
CA ASN A 130 5.55 -11.81 5.62
C ASN A 130 4.77 -13.12 5.78
N MET A 131 5.44 -14.26 5.93
CA MET A 131 4.78 -15.50 6.32
C MET A 131 4.07 -15.39 7.69
N ALA A 132 4.67 -14.71 8.66
CA ALA A 132 4.05 -14.46 9.96
C ALA A 132 2.79 -13.57 9.82
N ARG A 133 2.85 -12.50 9.03
CA ARG A 133 1.67 -11.66 8.74
C ARG A 133 0.53 -12.45 8.12
N ARG A 134 0.82 -13.34 7.17
CA ARG A 134 -0.20 -14.18 6.53
C ARG A 134 -0.85 -15.18 7.50
N ARG A 135 -0.16 -15.59 8.56
CA ARG A 135 -0.77 -16.41 9.64
C ARG A 135 -1.81 -15.65 10.45
N TRP A 136 -1.72 -14.32 10.51
CA TRP A 136 -2.65 -13.48 11.25
C TRP A 136 -3.90 -13.10 10.44
N LEU A 137 -3.87 -13.32 9.12
CA LEU A 137 -5.02 -13.04 8.27
C LEU A 137 -6.16 -14.03 8.50
N PRO A 138 -7.42 -13.61 8.25
CA PRO A 138 -8.52 -14.54 8.13
C PRO A 138 -8.18 -15.65 7.13
N GLN A 139 -8.56 -16.90 7.44
CA GLN A 139 -8.33 -18.04 6.53
C GLN A 139 -9.13 -17.94 5.23
N ASP A 140 -10.16 -17.10 5.20
CA ASP A 140 -10.98 -16.79 4.04
C ASP A 140 -11.09 -15.27 3.91
N LEU A 141 -10.53 -14.72 2.83
CA LEU A 141 -10.62 -13.30 2.47
C LEU A 141 -11.89 -12.99 1.64
N GLY A 142 -12.68 -14.02 1.34
CA GLY A 142 -13.82 -13.98 0.45
C GLY A 142 -13.45 -14.37 -0.98
N LYS A 143 -14.48 -14.75 -1.76
CA LYS A 143 -14.31 -15.11 -3.18
C LYS A 143 -14.10 -13.90 -4.09
N ARG A 144 -14.54 -12.72 -3.64
CA ARG A 144 -14.40 -11.43 -4.33
C ARG A 144 -14.05 -10.39 -3.28
N TYR A 145 -12.91 -9.73 -3.41
CA TYR A 145 -12.45 -8.72 -2.44
C TYR A 145 -11.52 -7.70 -3.09
N VAL A 146 -11.38 -6.54 -2.43
CA VAL A 146 -10.36 -5.53 -2.73
C VAL A 146 -9.20 -5.73 -1.77
N VAL A 147 -7.97 -5.71 -2.27
CA VAL A 147 -6.77 -5.70 -1.44
C VAL A 147 -5.91 -4.51 -1.80
N VAL A 148 -5.44 -3.79 -0.79
CA VAL A 148 -4.44 -2.73 -0.93
C VAL A 148 -3.16 -3.21 -0.26
N ASN A 149 -2.08 -3.32 -1.04
CA ASN A 149 -0.77 -3.63 -0.50
C ASN A 149 0.01 -2.33 -0.29
N VAL A 150 0.05 -1.86 0.96
CA VAL A 150 0.56 -0.53 1.31
C VAL A 150 2.02 -0.32 0.86
N PRO A 151 3.00 -1.22 1.15
CA PRO A 151 4.38 -1.08 0.68
C PRO A 151 4.57 -1.17 -0.85
N ASP A 152 3.63 -1.80 -1.56
CA ASP A 152 3.68 -1.90 -3.02
C ASP A 152 2.96 -0.72 -3.71
N PHE A 153 2.19 0.06 -2.94
CA PHE A 153 1.38 1.17 -3.45
C PHE A 153 0.45 0.72 -4.59
N THR A 154 -0.16 -0.45 -4.42
CA THR A 154 -1.08 -1.07 -5.40
C THR A 154 -2.39 -1.48 -4.76
N LEU A 155 -3.41 -1.56 -5.60
CA LEU A 155 -4.71 -2.12 -5.31
C LEU A 155 -5.04 -3.18 -6.35
N ASP A 156 -5.50 -4.33 -5.87
CA ASP A 156 -6.04 -5.40 -6.70
C ASP A 156 -7.48 -5.70 -6.29
N VAL A 157 -8.33 -5.91 -7.28
CA VAL A 157 -9.64 -6.55 -7.10
C VAL A 157 -9.48 -8.02 -7.46
N MET A 158 -9.69 -8.88 -6.48
CA MET A 158 -9.48 -10.32 -6.59
C MET A 158 -10.81 -11.03 -6.81
N GLU A 159 -10.84 -11.95 -7.77
CA GLU A 159 -11.88 -12.97 -7.92
C GLU A 159 -11.21 -14.35 -7.83
N GLY A 160 -11.41 -15.04 -6.71
CA GLY A 160 -10.59 -16.19 -6.33
C GLY A 160 -9.12 -15.80 -6.18
N GLU A 161 -8.24 -16.48 -6.93
CA GLU A 161 -6.79 -16.18 -6.96
C GLU A 161 -6.39 -15.22 -8.10
N ARG A 162 -7.35 -14.70 -8.86
CA ARG A 162 -7.06 -13.85 -10.02
C ARG A 162 -7.33 -12.38 -9.72
N SER A 163 -6.34 -11.53 -9.97
CA SER A 163 -6.57 -10.08 -10.09
C SER A 163 -7.33 -9.79 -11.38
N VAL A 164 -8.53 -9.20 -11.24
CA VAL A 164 -9.39 -8.79 -12.37
C VAL A 164 -9.35 -7.29 -12.63
N LEU A 165 -8.82 -6.51 -11.67
CA LEU A 165 -8.53 -5.09 -11.82
C LEU A 165 -7.32 -4.77 -10.96
N HIS A 166 -6.30 -4.18 -11.58
CA HIS A 166 -5.06 -3.75 -10.93
C HIS A 166 -4.84 -2.26 -11.17
N MET A 167 -4.42 -1.53 -10.14
CA MET A 167 -4.10 -0.10 -10.24
C MET A 167 -3.12 0.35 -9.16
N ARG A 168 -2.49 1.50 -9.38
CA ARG A 168 -1.68 2.17 -8.37
C ARG A 168 -2.56 2.86 -7.32
N VAL A 169 -2.01 3.02 -6.12
CA VAL A 169 -2.59 3.86 -5.07
C VAL A 169 -1.57 4.86 -4.51
N VAL A 170 -2.06 5.91 -3.86
CA VAL A 170 -1.31 6.78 -2.94
C VAL A 170 -1.83 6.51 -1.53
N VAL A 171 -0.92 6.30 -0.59
CA VAL A 171 -1.19 5.98 0.81
C VAL A 171 -0.66 7.11 1.72
N GLY A 172 -0.82 6.95 3.02
CA GLY A 172 -0.40 7.92 4.03
C GLY A 172 1.10 8.10 4.10
N LYS A 173 1.59 9.31 4.41
CA LYS A 173 3.02 9.55 4.70
C LYS A 173 3.48 8.80 5.97
N ARG A 174 4.78 8.61 6.15
CA ARG A 174 5.36 8.02 7.39
C ARG A 174 4.83 8.63 8.69
N GLY A 175 4.62 9.96 8.75
CA GLY A 175 4.09 10.63 9.93
C GLY A 175 2.58 10.41 10.17
N SER A 176 1.84 9.98 9.15
CA SER A 176 0.41 9.66 9.22
C SER A 176 0.12 8.41 8.38
N PRO A 177 0.62 7.23 8.81
CA PRO A 177 0.61 6.01 8.01
C PRO A 177 -0.82 5.53 7.76
N THR A 178 -1.06 4.97 6.58
CA THR A 178 -2.33 4.26 6.33
C THR A 178 -2.47 3.07 7.28
N PRO A 179 -3.55 3.00 8.09
CA PRO A 179 -3.79 1.92 9.02
C PRO A 179 -4.09 0.62 8.29
N LEU A 180 -3.64 -0.49 8.86
CA LEU A 180 -3.89 -1.84 8.37
C LEU A 180 -5.13 -2.40 9.02
N PHE A 181 -6.11 -2.80 8.22
CA PHE A 181 -7.36 -3.35 8.72
C PHE A 181 -8.07 -4.18 7.63
N SER A 182 -9.10 -4.91 8.05
CA SER A 182 -10.05 -5.56 7.14
C SER A 182 -11.44 -5.01 7.40
N GLY A 183 -12.15 -4.64 6.35
CA GLY A 183 -13.49 -4.06 6.42
C GLY A 183 -14.32 -4.46 5.21
N LYS A 184 -15.39 -3.70 4.93
CA LYS A 184 -16.22 -3.89 3.75
C LYS A 184 -16.56 -2.56 3.12
N ILE A 185 -16.44 -2.46 1.80
CA ILE A 185 -16.98 -1.36 1.01
C ILE A 185 -18.50 -1.53 0.94
N THR A 186 -19.25 -0.52 1.38
CA THR A 186 -20.71 -0.59 1.53
C THR A 186 -21.46 0.30 0.54
N TYR A 187 -20.87 1.42 0.13
CA TYR A 187 -21.42 2.29 -0.92
C TYR A 187 -20.33 3.04 -1.68
N VAL A 188 -20.67 3.46 -2.90
CA VAL A 188 -19.91 4.42 -3.70
C VAL A 188 -20.60 5.76 -3.61
N GLU A 189 -19.86 6.82 -3.33
CA GLU A 189 -20.35 8.19 -3.26
C GLU A 189 -19.76 8.99 -4.42
N LEU A 190 -20.63 9.50 -5.29
CA LEU A 190 -20.29 10.37 -6.41
C LEU A 190 -20.43 11.83 -5.98
N ASN A 191 -19.52 12.67 -6.46
CA ASN A 191 -19.41 14.09 -6.09
C ASN A 191 -19.45 14.26 -4.55
N PRO A 192 -18.52 13.63 -3.81
CA PRO A 192 -18.50 13.74 -2.35
C PRO A 192 -18.16 15.17 -1.92
N TYR A 193 -18.75 15.63 -0.82
CA TYR A 193 -18.13 16.68 -0.02
C TYR A 193 -17.00 16.09 0.81
N TRP A 194 -16.10 16.93 1.29
CA TRP A 194 -15.05 16.56 2.21
C TRP A 194 -15.23 17.25 3.55
N ASN A 195 -15.56 16.47 4.59
CA ASN A 195 -15.48 16.94 5.97
C ASN A 195 -13.99 16.98 6.34
N ILE A 196 -13.45 18.17 6.53
CA ILE A 196 -12.03 18.40 6.79
C ILE A 196 -11.72 17.93 8.22
N PRO A 197 -10.75 17.01 8.41
CA PRO A 197 -10.28 16.58 9.72
C PRO A 197 -9.82 17.76 10.61
N ARG A 198 -9.97 17.61 11.92
CA ARG A 198 -9.68 18.67 12.91
C ARG A 198 -8.24 19.18 12.86
N ASP A 199 -7.29 18.26 12.72
CA ASP A 199 -5.87 18.54 12.58
C ASP A 199 -5.58 19.35 11.30
N ILE A 200 -6.15 18.97 10.17
CA ILE A 200 -6.02 19.73 8.91
C ILE A 200 -6.68 21.11 9.03
N ALA A 201 -7.87 21.18 9.64
CA ALA A 201 -8.55 22.44 9.88
C ALA A 201 -7.68 23.39 10.72
N LYS A 202 -7.02 22.88 11.76
CA LYS A 202 -6.15 23.62 12.68
C LYS A 202 -4.80 24.01 12.05
N ASP A 203 -4.09 23.05 11.50
CA ASP A 203 -2.67 23.17 11.15
C ASP A 203 -2.47 23.67 9.71
N GLU A 204 -3.44 23.46 8.81
CA GLU A 204 -3.34 23.84 7.40
C GLU A 204 -4.34 24.94 7.02
N ILE A 205 -5.62 24.79 7.35
CA ILE A 205 -6.65 25.74 6.88
C ILE A 205 -6.69 27.03 7.71
N ALA A 206 -6.61 26.94 9.04
CA ALA A 206 -6.69 28.11 9.91
C ALA A 206 -5.61 29.18 9.64
N PRO A 207 -4.34 28.81 9.36
CA PRO A 207 -3.33 29.78 8.94
C PRO A 207 -3.71 30.48 7.62
N LEU A 208 -4.19 29.73 6.63
CA LEU A 208 -4.55 30.27 5.31
C LEU A 208 -5.73 31.25 5.39
N VAL A 209 -6.74 30.96 6.22
CA VAL A 209 -7.89 31.85 6.42
C VAL A 209 -7.51 33.13 7.18
N ARG A 210 -6.54 33.04 8.10
CA ARG A 210 -6.01 34.21 8.82
C ARG A 210 -5.28 35.16 7.87
N ASP A 211 -4.57 34.60 6.88
CA ASP A 211 -3.82 35.37 5.89
C ASP A 211 -4.73 35.91 4.76
N ASP A 212 -5.72 35.14 4.32
CA ASP A 212 -6.71 35.52 3.31
C ASP A 212 -8.14 35.11 3.71
N ARG A 213 -8.96 36.10 4.06
CA ARG A 213 -10.36 35.87 4.46
C ARG A 213 -11.25 35.34 3.33
N THR A 214 -10.83 35.47 2.07
CA THR A 214 -11.56 34.95 0.92
C THR A 214 -11.21 33.49 0.60
N TYR A 215 -10.23 32.91 1.31
CA TYR A 215 -9.75 31.54 1.09
C TYR A 215 -10.88 30.49 1.09
N LEU A 216 -11.79 30.58 2.06
CA LEU A 216 -12.90 29.62 2.18
C LEU A 216 -13.83 29.66 0.96
N GLU A 217 -14.20 30.86 0.50
CA GLU A 217 -15.06 31.04 -0.66
C GLU A 217 -14.36 30.55 -1.94
N GLN A 218 -13.09 30.91 -2.13
CA GLN A 218 -12.29 30.48 -3.28
C GLN A 218 -12.14 28.95 -3.37
N ASN A 219 -12.12 28.27 -2.22
CA ASN A 219 -12.00 26.81 -2.12
C ASN A 219 -13.33 26.11 -1.84
N GLN A 220 -14.46 26.82 -1.87
CA GLN A 220 -15.80 26.26 -1.62
C GLN A 220 -15.91 25.53 -0.27
N ILE A 221 -15.26 26.06 0.76
CA ILE A 221 -15.28 25.52 2.13
C ILE A 221 -16.33 26.26 2.95
N LYS A 222 -17.27 25.51 3.52
CA LYS A 222 -18.27 25.99 4.46
C LYS A 222 -17.84 25.74 5.89
N VAL A 223 -18.22 26.64 6.79
CA VAL A 223 -18.16 26.41 8.24
C VAL A 223 -19.54 25.96 8.71
N LEU A 224 -19.60 24.80 9.36
CA LEU A 224 -20.84 24.22 9.87
C LEU A 224 -20.81 24.16 11.38
N SER A 225 -21.98 24.31 12.00
CA SER A 225 -22.19 24.23 13.45
C SER A 225 -21.97 22.84 14.07
N GLY A 226 -21.75 21.81 13.24
CA GLY A 226 -21.48 20.45 13.69
C GLY A 226 -21.39 19.44 12.54
N PRO A 227 -21.18 18.14 12.84
CA PRO A 227 -21.01 17.10 11.84
C PRO A 227 -22.32 16.59 11.21
N GLN A 228 -23.47 17.00 11.73
CA GLN A 228 -24.78 16.57 11.23
C GLN A 228 -25.00 17.01 9.78
N GLU A 229 -25.81 16.26 9.03
CA GLU A 229 -26.06 16.56 7.62
C GLU A 229 -26.87 17.86 7.45
N ASP A 230 -27.71 18.19 8.42
CA ASP A 230 -28.53 19.41 8.52
C ASP A 230 -27.89 20.51 9.39
N ALA A 231 -26.60 20.40 9.72
CA ALA A 231 -25.89 21.41 10.48
C ALA A 231 -25.96 22.78 9.78
N ALA A 232 -26.34 23.82 10.54
CA ALA A 232 -26.44 25.17 10.04
C ALA A 232 -25.05 25.71 9.64
N GLU A 233 -25.00 26.44 8.53
CA GLU A 233 -23.84 27.19 8.10
C GLU A 233 -23.60 28.38 9.04
N VAL A 234 -22.34 28.62 9.37
CA VAL A 234 -21.88 29.66 10.30
C VAL A 234 -21.08 30.67 9.51
N ASP A 235 -21.29 31.96 9.78
CA ASP A 235 -20.50 33.02 9.16
C ASP A 235 -19.03 32.89 9.61
N PRO A 236 -18.06 32.75 8.68
CA PRO A 236 -16.63 32.67 9.02
C PRO A 236 -16.10 33.82 9.88
N SER A 237 -16.75 34.98 9.87
CA SER A 237 -16.37 36.14 10.68
C SER A 237 -16.72 36.01 12.17
N ASP A 238 -17.63 35.10 12.52
CA ASP A 238 -18.01 34.78 13.91
C ASP A 238 -17.12 33.69 14.54
N VAL A 239 -16.19 33.11 13.76
CA VAL A 239 -15.36 31.98 14.17
C VAL A 239 -14.03 32.44 14.75
N ASP A 240 -13.66 31.90 15.92
CA ASP A 240 -12.31 32.03 16.46
C ASP A 240 -11.35 31.05 15.76
N TRP A 241 -10.74 31.51 14.67
CA TRP A 241 -9.76 30.73 13.89
C TRP A 241 -8.50 30.33 14.69
N GLY A 242 -8.27 30.88 15.89
CA GLY A 242 -7.21 30.44 16.79
C GLY A 242 -7.53 29.11 17.49
N LYS A 243 -8.80 28.71 17.54
CA LYS A 243 -9.29 27.52 18.24
C LYS A 243 -9.91 26.46 17.34
N ILE A 244 -10.01 26.73 16.04
CA ILE A 244 -10.59 25.77 15.09
C ILE A 244 -9.83 24.43 15.16
N GLY A 245 -10.59 23.33 15.22
CA GLY A 245 -10.03 21.98 15.33
C GLY A 245 -9.57 21.57 16.74
N GLU A 246 -9.60 22.46 17.74
CA GLU A 246 -9.31 22.10 19.14
C GLU A 246 -10.40 21.20 19.74
N GLU A 247 -10.07 20.48 20.82
CA GLU A 247 -11.04 19.65 21.53
C GLU A 247 -12.14 20.53 22.15
N GLY A 248 -13.40 20.14 21.95
CA GLY A 248 -14.57 20.92 22.40
C GLY A 248 -15.04 22.00 21.44
N GLU A 249 -14.28 22.31 20.38
CA GLU A 249 -14.72 23.23 19.32
C GLU A 249 -15.87 22.59 18.50
N PRO A 250 -17.06 23.22 18.40
CA PRO A 250 -18.22 22.68 17.69
C PRO A 250 -18.10 22.73 16.16
N TYR A 251 -17.30 23.64 15.60
CA TYR A 251 -17.32 23.87 14.16
C TYR A 251 -16.66 22.74 13.35
N LEU A 252 -17.27 22.44 12.21
CA LEU A 252 -16.76 21.54 11.18
C LEU A 252 -16.53 22.32 9.90
N LEU A 253 -15.35 22.17 9.29
CA LEU A 253 -15.12 22.67 7.94
C LEU A 253 -15.51 21.60 6.91
N ARG A 254 -16.28 21.98 5.90
CA ARG A 254 -16.70 21.10 4.81
C ARG A 254 -16.38 21.72 3.45
N GLU A 255 -15.52 21.07 2.68
CA GLU A 255 -15.29 21.43 1.28
C GLU A 255 -16.37 20.79 0.40
N GLU A 256 -17.08 21.61 -0.35
CA GLU A 256 -18.17 21.16 -1.22
C GLU A 256 -17.65 20.41 -2.47
N PRO A 257 -18.50 19.66 -3.18
CA PRO A 257 -18.09 18.98 -4.40
C PRO A 257 -17.60 19.98 -5.46
N GLY A 258 -16.39 19.75 -5.98
CA GLY A 258 -15.74 20.67 -6.89
C GLY A 258 -14.63 20.01 -7.72
N PRO A 259 -14.05 20.71 -8.71
CA PRO A 259 -12.90 20.20 -9.46
C PRO A 259 -11.61 20.14 -8.63
N THR A 260 -11.51 20.97 -7.57
CA THR A 260 -10.36 21.05 -6.67
C THR A 260 -10.50 20.15 -5.43
N ASN A 261 -11.69 19.59 -5.19
CA ASN A 261 -11.97 18.78 -4.01
C ASN A 261 -10.94 17.64 -3.87
N PRO A 262 -10.20 17.54 -2.75
CA PRO A 262 -9.16 16.53 -2.57
C PRO A 262 -9.64 15.08 -2.66
N LEU A 263 -10.95 14.83 -2.45
CA LEU A 263 -11.59 13.53 -2.61
C LEU A 263 -11.91 13.16 -4.07
N GLY A 264 -11.70 14.09 -5.00
CA GLY A 264 -12.05 13.93 -6.41
C GLY A 264 -13.55 13.75 -6.63
N LYS A 265 -13.92 12.92 -7.61
CA LYS A 265 -15.32 12.71 -8.01
C LYS A 265 -15.96 11.46 -7.43
N ILE A 266 -15.16 10.53 -6.90
CA ILE A 266 -15.65 9.22 -6.44
C ILE A 266 -14.98 8.85 -5.12
N LYS A 267 -15.78 8.49 -4.12
CA LYS A 267 -15.35 7.97 -2.83
C LYS A 267 -15.96 6.59 -2.60
N PHE A 268 -15.16 5.65 -2.11
CA PHE A 268 -15.57 4.28 -1.80
C PHE A 268 -15.58 4.11 -0.29
N MET A 269 -16.78 4.01 0.28
CA MET A 269 -16.92 4.02 1.72
C MET A 269 -16.82 2.62 2.33
N CYS A 270 -15.87 2.49 3.25
CA CYS A 270 -15.68 1.31 4.06
C CYS A 270 -15.70 1.69 5.56
N PRO A 271 -16.86 1.66 6.24
CA PRO A 271 -16.94 2.04 7.66
C PRO A 271 -15.92 1.29 8.52
N ASN A 272 -15.11 2.01 9.29
CA ASN A 272 -14.06 1.49 10.18
C ASN A 272 -13.76 2.49 11.30
N GLU A 273 -12.95 2.07 12.28
CA GLU A 273 -12.58 2.87 13.46
C GLU A 273 -11.46 3.91 13.21
N HIS A 274 -10.87 3.92 12.00
CA HIS A 274 -9.77 4.82 11.65
C HIS A 274 -10.17 5.96 10.71
N ASP A 275 -11.46 6.05 10.33
CA ASP A 275 -11.99 7.03 9.37
C ASP A 275 -11.28 7.04 8.00
N VAL A 276 -10.69 5.91 7.61
CA VAL A 276 -10.00 5.75 6.32
C VAL A 276 -10.91 5.20 5.24
N TYR A 277 -10.82 5.75 4.03
CA TYR A 277 -11.56 5.29 2.85
C TYR A 277 -10.70 5.37 1.59
N LEU A 278 -11.21 4.77 0.51
CA LEU A 278 -10.59 4.87 -0.81
C LEU A 278 -11.28 5.99 -1.58
N HIS A 279 -10.54 6.78 -2.34
CA HIS A 279 -11.14 7.89 -3.09
C HIS A 279 -10.33 8.29 -4.33
N ASP A 280 -10.97 9.03 -5.22
CA ASP A 280 -10.37 9.72 -6.37
C ASP A 280 -9.50 10.89 -5.91
N THR A 281 -8.77 11.54 -6.81
CA THR A 281 -8.01 12.75 -6.50
C THR A 281 -7.82 13.62 -7.75
N PRO A 282 -7.90 14.95 -7.63
CA PRO A 282 -7.50 15.83 -8.72
C PRO A 282 -5.98 15.78 -8.99
N ALA A 283 -5.18 15.29 -8.04
CA ALA A 283 -3.73 15.20 -8.13
C ALA A 283 -3.25 13.91 -8.82
N GLY A 284 -3.76 13.62 -10.02
CA GLY A 284 -3.43 12.39 -10.76
C GLY A 284 -1.94 12.19 -11.07
N HIS A 285 -1.16 13.28 -11.10
CA HIS A 285 0.30 13.22 -11.30
C HIS A 285 1.04 12.42 -10.21
N LEU A 286 0.48 12.36 -8.98
CA LEU A 286 1.08 11.64 -7.85
C LEU A 286 1.21 10.13 -8.10
N PHE A 287 0.37 9.54 -8.96
CA PHE A 287 0.48 8.13 -9.30
C PHE A 287 1.76 7.81 -10.08
N SER A 288 2.37 8.80 -10.73
CA SER A 288 3.62 8.64 -11.50
C SER A 288 4.89 8.70 -10.65
N VAL A 289 4.78 9.05 -9.36
CA VAL A 289 5.91 9.10 -8.43
C VAL A 289 6.15 7.70 -7.83
N LYS A 290 7.42 7.37 -7.57
CA LYS A 290 7.84 6.05 -7.07
C LYS A 290 7.34 5.80 -5.63
N GLU A 291 7.67 6.72 -4.72
CA GLU A 291 7.13 6.74 -3.36
C GLU A 291 5.82 7.51 -3.39
N ARG A 292 4.75 6.92 -2.85
CA ARG A 292 3.39 7.47 -2.92
C ARG A 292 2.77 7.53 -1.54
N ASP A 293 3.52 8.00 -0.56
CA ASP A 293 3.12 8.18 0.83
C ASP A 293 2.85 9.68 1.08
N PHE A 294 1.84 10.25 0.44
CA PHE A 294 1.54 11.70 0.46
C PHE A 294 0.22 12.07 1.12
N SER A 295 -0.57 11.10 1.59
CA SER A 295 -1.87 11.38 2.19
C SER A 295 -1.80 11.52 3.72
N HIS A 296 -2.89 12.02 4.30
CA HIS A 296 -3.13 12.02 5.75
C HIS A 296 -3.75 10.69 6.24
N GLY A 297 -3.42 9.57 5.59
CA GLY A 297 -3.85 8.22 5.99
C GLY A 297 -4.85 7.55 5.02
N CYS A 298 -5.68 8.33 4.31
CA CYS A 298 -6.61 7.82 3.30
C CYS A 298 -5.91 7.27 2.03
N ILE A 299 -6.64 6.53 1.21
CA ILE A 299 -6.07 5.83 0.05
C ILE A 299 -6.62 6.44 -1.24
N ARG A 300 -5.76 7.10 -2.01
CA ARG A 300 -6.15 7.61 -3.34
C ARG A 300 -5.97 6.51 -4.38
N VAL A 301 -6.93 6.32 -5.27
CA VAL A 301 -6.89 5.26 -6.30
C VAL A 301 -6.69 5.86 -7.69
N GLU A 302 -5.86 5.22 -8.52
CA GLU A 302 -5.50 5.73 -9.85
C GLU A 302 -6.64 5.66 -10.86
N ARG A 303 -7.50 4.65 -10.75
CA ARG A 303 -8.57 4.36 -11.72
C ARG A 303 -9.93 4.26 -11.02
N PRO A 304 -10.41 5.34 -10.40
CA PRO A 304 -11.65 5.31 -9.60
C PRO A 304 -12.87 4.95 -10.42
N MET A 305 -12.98 5.45 -11.67
CA MET A 305 -14.11 5.10 -12.54
C MET A 305 -14.17 3.58 -12.82
N ASP A 306 -13.03 2.93 -13.07
CA ASP A 306 -13.01 1.48 -13.31
C ASP A 306 -13.38 0.68 -12.06
N LEU A 307 -12.95 1.13 -10.89
CA LEU A 307 -13.33 0.52 -9.62
C LEU A 307 -14.84 0.71 -9.34
N ALA A 308 -15.40 1.90 -9.62
CA ALA A 308 -16.82 2.17 -9.46
C ALA A 308 -17.68 1.30 -10.39
N VAL A 309 -17.33 1.22 -11.68
CA VAL A 309 -18.01 0.34 -12.65
C VAL A 309 -17.95 -1.12 -12.18
N TYR A 310 -16.80 -1.57 -11.69
CA TYR A 310 -16.67 -2.93 -11.18
C TYR A 310 -17.58 -3.18 -9.97
N LEU A 311 -17.54 -2.30 -8.96
CA LEU A 311 -18.27 -2.48 -7.70
C LEU A 311 -19.78 -2.32 -7.86
N LEU A 312 -20.22 -1.46 -8.78
CA LEU A 312 -21.63 -1.19 -9.05
C LEU A 312 -22.20 -2.09 -10.17
N ARG A 313 -21.43 -3.06 -10.67
CA ARG A 313 -21.88 -3.96 -11.73
C ARG A 313 -23.20 -4.65 -11.35
N GLY A 314 -24.15 -4.65 -12.27
CA GLY A 314 -25.49 -5.22 -12.05
C GLY A 314 -26.45 -4.33 -11.25
N THR A 315 -26.05 -3.13 -10.83
CA THR A 315 -26.97 -2.11 -10.30
C THR A 315 -27.53 -1.23 -11.43
N ALA A 316 -28.63 -0.53 -11.16
CA ALA A 316 -29.22 0.43 -12.12
C ALA A 316 -28.27 1.58 -12.49
N ASP A 317 -27.36 1.95 -11.58
CA ASP A 317 -26.36 2.99 -11.80
C ASP A 317 -24.96 2.43 -12.13
N GLY A 318 -24.86 1.16 -12.53
CA GLY A 318 -23.58 0.46 -12.67
C GLY A 318 -22.84 0.63 -13.99
N SER A 319 -23.46 1.22 -15.02
CA SER A 319 -22.80 1.45 -16.31
C SER A 319 -21.89 2.67 -16.25
N ARG A 320 -20.77 2.62 -16.98
CA ARG A 320 -19.81 3.74 -17.07
C ARG A 320 -20.50 5.05 -17.46
N ASP A 321 -21.35 5.02 -18.49
CA ASP A 321 -22.06 6.21 -18.98
C ASP A 321 -23.01 6.77 -17.93
N ARG A 322 -23.68 5.90 -17.16
CA ARG A 322 -24.59 6.33 -16.09
C ARG A 322 -23.83 6.97 -14.93
N ILE A 323 -22.72 6.38 -14.51
CA ILE A 323 -21.85 6.95 -13.48
C ILE A 323 -21.30 8.30 -13.94
N GLN A 324 -20.83 8.40 -15.18
CA GLN A 324 -20.33 9.65 -15.75
C GLN A 324 -21.42 10.73 -15.77
N ALA A 325 -22.63 10.40 -16.23
CA ALA A 325 -23.74 11.36 -16.25
C ALA A 325 -24.13 11.87 -14.84
N LEU A 326 -24.01 11.03 -13.81
CA LEU A 326 -24.23 11.43 -12.41
C LEU A 326 -23.08 12.30 -11.87
N ILE A 327 -21.84 12.07 -12.32
CA ILE A 327 -20.72 12.95 -12.00
C ILE A 327 -20.93 14.32 -12.65
N ASP A 328 -21.29 14.33 -13.94
CA ASP A 328 -21.46 15.54 -14.76
C ASP A 328 -22.63 16.41 -14.29
N SER A 329 -23.64 15.84 -13.63
CA SER A 329 -24.72 16.64 -13.03
C SER A 329 -24.25 17.49 -11.85
N GLY A 330 -23.09 17.18 -11.27
CA GLY A 330 -22.55 17.83 -10.06
C GLY A 330 -23.31 17.46 -8.78
N GLU A 331 -24.41 16.72 -8.87
CA GLU A 331 -25.20 16.32 -7.70
C GLU A 331 -24.47 15.22 -6.93
N ARG A 332 -24.41 15.40 -5.61
CA ARG A 332 -23.93 14.36 -4.69
C ARG A 332 -24.86 13.16 -4.73
N LYS A 333 -24.31 11.95 -4.87
CA LYS A 333 -25.12 10.72 -4.84
C LYS A 333 -24.38 9.55 -4.19
N ALA A 334 -24.97 8.99 -3.14
CA ALA A 334 -24.52 7.73 -2.55
C ALA A 334 -25.28 6.54 -3.15
N ILE A 335 -24.55 5.58 -3.72
CA ILE A 335 -25.07 4.37 -4.35
C ILE A 335 -24.63 3.16 -3.50
N ARG A 336 -25.58 2.56 -2.79
CA ARG A 336 -25.31 1.36 -1.96
C ARG A 336 -24.99 0.16 -2.84
N LEU A 337 -23.99 -0.61 -2.44
CA LEU A 337 -23.68 -1.89 -3.07
C LEU A 337 -24.77 -2.91 -2.66
N PRO A 338 -25.31 -3.72 -3.59
CA PRO A 338 -26.25 -4.80 -3.25
C PRO A 338 -25.63 -5.80 -2.25
N GLU A 339 -24.34 -6.07 -2.42
CA GLU A 339 -23.55 -6.90 -1.52
C GLU A 339 -22.27 -6.13 -1.14
N PRO A 340 -22.04 -5.86 0.15
CA PRO A 340 -20.80 -5.25 0.59
C PRO A 340 -19.58 -6.09 0.19
N VAL A 341 -18.56 -5.45 -0.36
CA VAL A 341 -17.34 -6.12 -0.87
C VAL A 341 -16.25 -6.04 0.20
N PRO A 342 -15.67 -7.17 0.67
CA PRO A 342 -14.54 -7.14 1.59
C PRO A 342 -13.39 -6.29 1.04
N VAL A 343 -12.76 -5.51 1.92
CA VAL A 343 -11.55 -4.74 1.62
C VAL A 343 -10.49 -5.01 2.68
N HIS A 344 -9.28 -5.30 2.23
CA HIS A 344 -8.14 -5.63 3.10
C HIS A 344 -7.00 -4.65 2.83
N ILE A 345 -6.66 -3.85 3.84
CA ILE A 345 -5.52 -2.93 3.80
C ILE A 345 -4.36 -3.63 4.50
N LEU A 346 -3.41 -4.11 3.71
CA LEU A 346 -2.38 -5.06 4.13
C LEU A 346 -0.98 -4.49 3.92
N TYR A 347 -0.01 -5.11 4.57
CA TYR A 347 1.39 -4.69 4.52
C TYR A 347 2.29 -5.86 4.16
N TRP A 348 2.49 -6.05 2.86
CA TRP A 348 3.37 -7.10 2.36
C TRP A 348 4.62 -6.51 1.70
N THR A 349 5.76 -6.78 2.30
CA THR A 349 7.08 -6.40 1.78
C THR A 349 7.78 -7.56 1.06
N ALA A 350 7.19 -8.77 1.12
CA ALA A 350 7.59 -9.92 0.32
C ALA A 350 6.38 -10.80 0.00
N TRP A 351 6.23 -11.19 -1.27
CA TRP A 351 5.21 -12.12 -1.75
C TRP A 351 5.71 -12.87 -2.99
N VAL A 352 4.93 -13.84 -3.46
CA VAL A 352 5.18 -14.52 -4.73
C VAL A 352 4.04 -14.17 -5.68
N ASP A 353 4.37 -13.63 -6.84
CA ASP A 353 3.35 -13.26 -7.83
C ASP A 353 2.80 -14.47 -8.60
N GLY A 354 1.83 -14.23 -9.48
CA GLY A 354 1.21 -15.28 -10.30
C GLY A 354 2.16 -15.97 -11.29
N SER A 355 3.35 -15.41 -11.55
CA SER A 355 4.40 -16.05 -12.35
C SER A 355 5.33 -16.96 -11.53
N GLY A 356 5.17 -16.97 -10.20
CA GLY A 356 6.05 -17.70 -9.28
C GLY A 356 7.30 -16.92 -8.88
N LEU A 357 7.40 -15.63 -9.24
CA LEU A 357 8.56 -14.80 -8.94
C LEU A 357 8.41 -14.14 -7.55
N VAL A 358 9.50 -14.20 -6.77
CA VAL A 358 9.54 -13.54 -5.45
C VAL A 358 9.71 -12.04 -5.61
N GLN A 359 8.73 -11.32 -5.08
CA GLN A 359 8.62 -9.88 -5.07
C GLN A 359 9.11 -9.33 -3.72
N PHE A 360 9.75 -8.17 -3.73
CA PHE A 360 10.18 -7.46 -2.53
C PHE A 360 9.85 -5.98 -2.60
N ARG A 361 9.53 -5.36 -1.47
CA ARG A 361 9.38 -3.91 -1.31
C ARG A 361 10.10 -3.42 -0.07
N ASP A 362 10.34 -2.11 -0.04
CA ASP A 362 10.95 -1.46 1.10
C ASP A 362 9.97 -1.38 2.27
N ASP A 363 10.50 -1.38 3.50
CA ASP A 363 9.70 -1.29 4.73
C ASP A 363 9.32 0.18 5.02
N VAL A 364 8.41 0.71 4.20
CA VAL A 364 8.04 2.13 4.16
C VAL A 364 7.61 2.72 5.51
N TYR A 365 6.97 1.94 6.39
CA TYR A 365 6.54 2.36 7.74
C TYR A 365 7.30 1.68 8.88
N GLY A 366 8.40 0.95 8.60
CA GLY A 366 9.18 0.30 9.66
C GLY A 366 8.49 -0.90 10.34
N HIS A 367 7.45 -1.47 9.72
CA HIS A 367 6.69 -2.58 10.30
C HIS A 367 7.44 -3.91 10.24
N ASP A 368 8.32 -4.14 9.26
CA ASP A 368 9.20 -5.32 9.26
C ASP A 368 10.14 -5.23 10.47
N ARG A 369 10.77 -4.07 10.67
CA ARG A 369 11.71 -3.83 11.77
C ARG A 369 11.06 -4.06 13.13
N ARG A 370 9.90 -3.44 13.38
CA ARG A 370 9.17 -3.55 14.66
C ARG A 370 8.72 -4.99 14.94
N LEU A 371 8.26 -5.70 13.91
CA LEU A 371 7.84 -7.09 14.05
C LEU A 371 9.05 -8.00 14.32
N ASP A 372 10.15 -7.77 13.60
CA ASP A 372 11.37 -8.52 13.79
C ASP A 372 11.95 -8.34 15.20
N GLU A 373 11.95 -7.11 15.72
CA GLU A 373 12.31 -6.80 17.11
C GLU A 373 11.41 -7.57 18.08
N ALA A 374 10.09 -7.46 17.95
CA ALA A 374 9.14 -8.14 18.82
C ALA A 374 9.32 -9.67 18.84
N ILE A 375 9.58 -10.29 17.69
CA ILE A 375 9.85 -11.72 17.59
C ILE A 375 11.18 -12.09 18.27
N ARG A 376 12.22 -11.27 18.08
CA ARG A 376 13.53 -11.54 18.69
C ARG A 376 13.53 -11.35 20.22
N SER A 377 12.73 -10.42 20.74
CA SER A 377 12.56 -10.18 22.17
C SER A 377 11.51 -11.08 22.83
N GLY A 378 10.76 -11.88 22.07
CA GLY A 378 9.67 -12.71 22.61
C GLY A 378 8.47 -11.89 23.13
N THR A 379 8.27 -10.69 22.57
CA THR A 379 7.21 -9.75 22.97
C THR A 379 6.12 -9.63 21.90
N GLU A 380 5.91 -10.66 21.08
CA GLU A 380 4.92 -10.65 20.00
C GLU A 380 3.50 -10.40 20.51
N ALA A 381 3.19 -10.85 21.74
CA ALA A 381 1.89 -10.64 22.38
C ALA A 381 1.57 -9.15 22.63
N GLN A 382 2.58 -8.27 22.61
CA GLN A 382 2.45 -6.82 22.80
C GLN A 382 2.54 -6.06 21.47
N PHE A 383 2.72 -6.76 20.34
CA PHE A 383 2.86 -6.14 19.04
C PHE A 383 1.54 -5.51 18.59
N GLN A 384 1.56 -4.19 18.40
CA GLN A 384 0.43 -3.43 17.86
C GLN A 384 0.62 -3.18 16.36
N ILE A 385 -0.32 -3.63 15.54
CA ILE A 385 -0.24 -3.50 14.08
C ILE A 385 -0.20 -2.02 13.66
N ASN A 386 -1.13 -1.21 14.18
CA ASN A 386 -1.27 0.20 13.83
C ASN A 386 -0.64 1.17 14.84
N ALA A 387 0.44 0.75 15.52
CA ALA A 387 1.10 1.68 16.46
C ALA A 387 1.69 2.89 15.71
N PRO A 388 1.68 4.09 16.32
CA PRO A 388 2.25 5.30 15.72
C PRO A 388 3.67 5.05 15.23
N VAL A 389 3.97 5.50 14.02
CA VAL A 389 5.33 5.46 13.48
C VAL A 389 6.10 6.60 14.15
N LYS A 390 7.08 6.27 14.99
CA LYS A 390 7.99 7.27 15.54
C LYS A 390 8.81 7.84 14.39
N GLU A 391 8.71 9.15 14.14
CA GLU A 391 9.63 9.82 13.23
C GLU A 391 11.07 9.59 13.73
N SER A 392 11.88 8.92 12.92
CA SER A 392 13.32 8.88 13.16
C SER A 392 13.86 10.27 12.90
N GLN A 393 14.66 10.81 13.82
CA GLN A 393 15.35 12.10 13.70
C GLN A 393 16.37 12.19 12.54
N ASP A 394 16.37 11.23 11.61
CA ASP A 394 17.22 11.19 10.42
C ASP A 394 16.52 11.85 9.20
N SER A 395 15.91 13.03 9.40
CA SER A 395 15.55 13.93 8.31
C SER A 395 16.70 14.91 8.03
N THR A 396 17.87 14.36 7.72
CA THR A 396 18.93 15.06 7.01
C THR A 396 19.53 14.09 6.02
N ARG A 397 18.97 14.06 4.81
CA ARG A 397 19.67 13.69 3.57
C ARG A 397 18.88 14.11 2.35
#